data_AF-A0A1Y1S5D5-F1
#
_entry.id   AF-A0A1Y1S5D5-F1
#
_cell.length_a   1.000
_cell.length_b   1.000
_cell.length_c   1.000
_cell.angle_alpha   90.00
_cell.angle_beta   90.00
_cell.angle_gamma   90.00
#
_symmetry.space_group_name_H-M   'P 1'
#
loop_
_entity.id
_entity.type
_entity.pdbx_description
1 polymer ?
#
loop_
_entity_poly.entity_id
_entity_poly.type
_entity_poly.pdbx_seq_one_letter_code
_entity_poly.pdbx_strand_id
1 'polypeptide(L)'
;MAFLSRSFLIDWLKENRVVISRIEEVGTGLPLINLINSKETEKITNYKQNPKTEQDFVYNLTRVKTYYEGIGMKICMPVERMAKRRLQDNLEVLQLVYNLYEKREVKRNGSVTTVMNEKKSRPINRVELKDPHKDVSELHKQNEELNKQNEELLMQNEKSLSELNRLRYQLAQGKSSTDEIDLYRTMLEETKKKCGAKVEKYAASFIKFENEIHFYYNKLVEVEKLIKVEMDDGDLKRRLLELLYTDK
;
A
#
# COMPACT_ATOMS: atom_id res chain seq x y z
N MET A 1 4.82 7.18 -1.89
CA MET A 1 3.51 6.83 -2.50
C MET A 1 2.51 6.67 -1.37
N ALA A 2 1.27 7.16 -1.51
CA ALA A 2 0.24 6.92 -0.50
C ALA A 2 -0.19 5.44 -0.56
N PHE A 3 -0.20 4.76 0.59
CA PHE A 3 -0.62 3.37 0.68
C PHE A 3 -2.16 3.34 0.72
N LEU A 4 -2.78 2.76 -0.32
CA LEU A 4 -4.24 2.69 -0.41
C LEU A 4 -4.75 1.45 0.33
N SER A 5 -5.90 1.60 0.98
CA SER A 5 -6.54 0.50 1.70
C SER A 5 -7.05 -0.58 0.73
N ARG A 6 -7.14 -1.82 1.22
CA ARG A 6 -7.67 -2.95 0.45
C ARG A 6 -9.09 -2.70 -0.02
N SER A 7 -9.96 -2.19 0.85
CA SER A 7 -11.36 -1.89 0.55
C SER A 7 -11.48 -0.84 -0.55
N PHE A 8 -10.70 0.24 -0.43
CA PHE A 8 -10.69 1.30 -1.44
C PHE A 8 -10.34 0.78 -2.85
N LEU A 9 -9.32 -0.08 -2.96
CA LEU A 9 -8.92 -0.64 -4.25
C LEU A 9 -9.95 -1.61 -4.82
N ILE A 10 -10.66 -2.34 -3.97
CA ILE A 10 -11.78 -3.20 -4.40
C ILE A 10 -12.92 -2.33 -4.94
N ASP A 11 -13.26 -1.25 -4.25
CA ASP A 11 -14.34 -0.36 -4.66
C ASP A 11 -13.98 0.40 -5.95
N TRP A 12 -12.73 0.83 -6.09
CA TRP A 12 -12.21 1.37 -7.34
C TRP A 12 -12.32 0.37 -8.50
N LEU A 13 -12.02 -0.92 -8.29
CA LEU A 13 -12.20 -1.93 -9.33
C LEU A 13 -13.68 -2.08 -9.71
N LYS A 14 -14.59 -2.06 -8.73
CA LYS A 14 -16.04 -2.12 -8.97
C LYS A 14 -16.54 -0.94 -9.81
N GLU A 15 -16.09 0.28 -9.52
CA GLU A 15 -16.39 1.47 -10.33
C GLU A 15 -16.00 1.28 -11.80
N ASN A 16 -14.92 0.52 -12.04
CA ASN A 16 -14.42 0.19 -13.37
C ASN A 16 -14.99 -1.10 -13.96
N ARG A 17 -16.13 -1.56 -13.43
CA ARG A 17 -16.88 -2.76 -13.83
C ARG A 17 -16.10 -4.07 -13.65
N VAL A 18 -15.14 -4.08 -12.74
CA VAL A 18 -14.38 -5.27 -12.35
C VAL A 18 -14.78 -5.67 -10.94
N VAL A 19 -15.60 -6.72 -10.83
CA VAL A 19 -16.06 -7.21 -9.52
C VAL A 19 -15.10 -8.29 -9.04
N ILE A 20 -14.42 -8.01 -7.92
CA ILE A 20 -13.64 -8.99 -7.16
C ILE A 20 -14.13 -9.01 -5.72
N SER A 21 -14.08 -10.17 -5.07
CA SER A 21 -14.40 -10.27 -3.64
C SER A 21 -13.17 -10.06 -2.77
N ARG A 22 -11.99 -10.44 -3.28
CA ARG A 22 -10.72 -10.42 -2.57
C ARG A 22 -9.57 -10.05 -3.50
N ILE A 23 -8.56 -9.36 -2.97
CA ILE A 23 -7.40 -8.92 -3.75
C ILE A 23 -6.62 -10.09 -4.36
N GLU A 24 -6.62 -11.25 -3.72
CA GLU A 24 -6.00 -12.48 -4.20
C GLU A 24 -6.58 -12.99 -5.53
N GLU A 25 -7.76 -12.52 -5.95
CA GLU A 25 -8.36 -12.82 -7.25
C GLU A 25 -7.67 -12.09 -8.40
N VAL A 26 -7.00 -10.97 -8.12
CA VAL A 26 -6.13 -10.25 -9.07
C VAL A 26 -5.03 -11.16 -9.60
N GLY A 27 -4.55 -12.10 -8.76
CA GLY A 27 -3.55 -13.10 -9.12
C GLY A 27 -3.95 -14.07 -10.23
N THR A 28 -5.24 -14.11 -10.62
CA THR A 28 -5.69 -14.88 -11.80
C THR A 28 -5.43 -14.17 -13.13
N GLY A 29 -5.05 -12.88 -13.07
CA GLY A 29 -4.87 -11.99 -14.22
C GLY A 29 -6.17 -11.48 -14.85
N LEU A 30 -7.30 -12.16 -14.64
CA LEU A 30 -8.58 -11.80 -15.25
C LEU A 30 -9.08 -10.40 -14.83
N PRO A 31 -9.02 -10.00 -13.53
CA PRO A 31 -9.43 -8.66 -13.12
C PRO A 31 -8.62 -7.54 -13.80
N LEU A 32 -7.30 -7.73 -13.95
CA LEU A 32 -6.43 -6.74 -14.60
C LEU A 32 -6.71 -6.64 -16.10
N ILE A 33 -6.96 -7.77 -16.77
CA ILE A 33 -7.35 -7.78 -18.19
C ILE A 33 -8.68 -7.05 -18.39
N ASN A 34 -9.66 -7.31 -17.53
CA ASN A 34 -10.96 -6.65 -17.61
C ASN A 34 -10.85 -5.14 -17.36
N LEU A 35 -9.99 -4.73 -16.42
CA LEU A 35 -9.69 -3.32 -16.16
C LEU A 35 -9.06 -2.64 -17.38
N ILE A 36 -8.04 -3.27 -17.99
CA ILE A 36 -7.40 -2.76 -19.21
C ILE A 36 -8.44 -2.62 -20.32
N ASN A 37 -9.24 -3.67 -20.54
CA ASN A 37 -10.25 -3.69 -21.60
C ASN A 37 -11.40 -2.69 -21.37
N SER A 38 -11.61 -2.21 -20.13
CA SER A 38 -12.61 -1.18 -19.82
C SER A 38 -12.07 0.24 -19.96
N LYS A 39 -10.77 0.45 -19.70
CA LYS A 39 -10.13 1.78 -19.70
C LYS A 39 -9.43 2.15 -21.00
N GLU A 40 -8.92 1.18 -21.73
CA GLU A 40 -8.04 1.41 -22.87
C GLU A 40 -8.71 1.10 -24.20
N THR A 41 -8.27 1.77 -25.26
CA THR A 41 -8.75 1.55 -26.63
C THR A 41 -8.22 0.23 -27.19
N GLU A 42 -6.96 -0.09 -26.92
CA GLU A 42 -6.34 -1.35 -27.30
C GLU A 42 -6.66 -2.43 -26.26
N LYS A 43 -7.39 -3.46 -26.70
CA LYS A 43 -7.87 -4.54 -25.84
C LYS A 43 -7.00 -5.78 -25.93
N ILE A 44 -6.82 -6.45 -24.80
CA ILE A 44 -6.24 -7.78 -24.74
C ILE A 44 -7.36 -8.78 -25.09
N THR A 45 -7.30 -9.34 -26.30
CA THR A 45 -8.28 -10.33 -26.77
C THR A 45 -7.85 -11.77 -26.51
N ASN A 46 -6.53 -12.03 -26.47
CA ASN A 46 -5.98 -13.37 -26.31
C ASN A 46 -5.67 -13.68 -24.84
N TYR A 47 -6.68 -14.13 -24.09
CA TYR A 47 -6.56 -14.55 -22.69
C TYR A 47 -7.50 -15.71 -22.34
N LYS A 48 -7.23 -16.39 -21.23
CA LYS A 48 -8.09 -17.45 -20.70
C LYS A 48 -9.20 -16.82 -19.84
N GLN A 49 -10.45 -16.97 -20.27
CA GLN A 49 -11.61 -16.39 -19.58
C GLN A 49 -11.97 -17.12 -18.27
N ASN A 50 -11.73 -18.44 -18.22
CA ASN A 50 -11.99 -19.27 -17.04
C ASN A 50 -10.70 -19.96 -16.58
N PRO A 51 -9.70 -19.21 -16.08
CA PRO A 51 -8.44 -19.80 -15.67
C PRO A 51 -8.64 -20.60 -14.38
N LYS A 52 -8.12 -21.83 -14.34
CA LYS A 52 -8.26 -22.72 -13.16
C LYS A 52 -6.91 -23.14 -12.58
N THR A 53 -5.88 -23.14 -13.42
CA THR A 53 -4.55 -23.60 -13.03
C THR A 53 -3.59 -22.43 -12.86
N GLU A 54 -2.51 -22.62 -12.10
CA GLU A 54 -1.46 -21.62 -11.94
C GLU A 54 -0.82 -21.26 -13.29
N GLN A 55 -0.71 -22.21 -14.21
CA GLN A 55 -0.24 -21.98 -15.58
C GLN A 55 -1.17 -21.04 -16.35
N ASP A 56 -2.49 -21.17 -16.21
CA ASP A 56 -3.45 -20.24 -16.82
C ASP A 56 -3.31 -18.83 -16.23
N PHE A 57 -3.06 -18.72 -14.92
CA PHE A 57 -2.83 -17.44 -14.24
C PHE A 57 -1.56 -16.76 -14.75
N VAL A 58 -0.45 -17.50 -14.81
CA VAL A 58 0.81 -17.01 -15.38
C VAL A 58 0.62 -16.57 -16.83
N TYR A 59 -0.11 -17.34 -17.64
CA TYR A 59 -0.42 -16.98 -19.02
C TYR A 59 -1.15 -15.63 -19.10
N ASN A 60 -2.23 -15.48 -18.33
CA ASN A 60 -3.01 -14.23 -18.30
C ASN A 60 -2.18 -13.04 -17.79
N LEU A 61 -1.47 -13.20 -16.68
CA LEU A 61 -0.63 -12.15 -16.10
C LEU A 61 0.53 -11.73 -17.02
N THR A 62 1.10 -12.67 -17.78
CA THR A 62 2.13 -12.35 -18.78
C THR A 62 1.57 -11.46 -19.88
N ARG A 63 0.33 -11.68 -20.33
CA ARG A 63 -0.33 -10.80 -21.31
C ARG A 63 -0.52 -9.39 -20.76
N VAL A 64 -0.91 -9.27 -19.50
CA VAL A 64 -1.03 -7.99 -18.81
C VAL A 64 0.33 -7.27 -18.75
N LYS A 65 1.40 -8.00 -18.37
CA LYS A 65 2.76 -7.46 -18.34
C LYS A 65 3.21 -6.95 -19.71
N THR A 66 3.08 -7.77 -20.76
CA THR A 66 3.45 -7.38 -22.13
C THR A 66 2.64 -6.18 -22.62
N TYR A 67 1.36 -6.09 -22.24
CA TYR A 67 0.53 -4.93 -22.58
C TYR A 67 1.07 -3.64 -21.96
N TYR A 68 1.35 -3.66 -20.65
CA TYR A 68 1.91 -2.49 -19.97
C TYR A 68 3.29 -2.11 -20.52
N GLU A 69 4.15 -3.08 -20.83
CA GLU A 69 5.45 -2.83 -21.47
C GLU A 69 5.28 -2.19 -22.86
N GLY A 70 4.30 -2.65 -23.65
CA GLY A 70 4.00 -2.11 -24.98
C GLY A 70 3.54 -0.66 -24.99
N ILE A 71 2.79 -0.23 -23.97
CA ILE A 71 2.40 1.19 -23.80
C ILE A 71 3.51 2.04 -23.14
N GLY A 72 4.72 1.49 -22.99
CA GLY A 72 5.87 2.18 -22.40
C GLY A 72 5.86 2.25 -20.87
N MET A 73 5.05 1.42 -20.20
CA MET A 73 4.96 1.37 -18.75
C MET A 73 5.74 0.18 -18.19
N LYS A 74 6.90 0.46 -17.59
CA LYS A 74 7.73 -0.55 -16.95
C LYS A 74 7.23 -0.83 -15.53
N ILE A 75 6.15 -1.61 -15.40
CA ILE A 75 5.66 -2.10 -14.12
C ILE A 75 6.46 -3.33 -13.71
N CYS A 76 7.03 -3.33 -12.51
CA CYS A 76 7.62 -4.55 -11.94
C CYS A 76 6.48 -5.48 -11.51
N MET A 77 6.14 -6.46 -12.36
CA MET A 77 5.08 -7.44 -12.10
C MET A 77 5.70 -8.82 -11.86
N PRO A 78 5.78 -9.30 -10.60
CA PRO A 78 6.30 -10.63 -10.28
C PRO A 78 5.24 -11.71 -10.58
N VAL A 79 5.10 -12.05 -11.87
CA VAL A 79 4.04 -12.93 -12.40
C VAL A 79 3.93 -14.25 -11.62
N GLU A 80 5.07 -14.89 -11.34
CA GLU A 80 5.12 -16.20 -10.65
C GLU A 80 4.68 -16.11 -9.19
N ARG A 81 4.89 -14.95 -8.53
CA ARG A 81 4.44 -14.74 -7.14
C ARG A 81 2.97 -14.34 -7.08
N MET A 82 2.51 -13.53 -8.04
CA MET A 82 1.11 -13.16 -8.19
C MET A 82 0.21 -14.36 -8.49
N ALA A 83 0.66 -15.26 -9.39
CA ALA A 83 -0.07 -16.47 -9.76
C ALA A 83 -0.33 -17.40 -8.56
N LYS A 84 0.53 -17.34 -7.52
CA LYS A 84 0.31 -18.02 -6.22
C LYS A 84 -0.75 -17.37 -5.34
N ARG A 85 -1.41 -16.32 -5.84
CA ARG A 85 -2.51 -15.60 -5.18
C ARG A 85 -2.13 -15.05 -3.80
N ARG A 86 -0.86 -14.67 -3.63
CA ARG A 86 -0.38 -14.03 -2.40
C ARG A 86 -0.96 -12.62 -2.28
N LEU A 87 -1.56 -12.31 -1.14
CA LEU A 87 -2.20 -11.01 -0.90
C LEU A 87 -1.23 -9.84 -1.14
N GLN A 88 -0.02 -9.92 -0.56
CA GLN A 88 0.97 -8.85 -0.61
C GLN A 88 1.39 -8.52 -2.05
N ASP A 89 1.85 -9.52 -2.81
CA ASP A 89 2.30 -9.33 -4.20
C ASP A 89 1.17 -8.77 -5.08
N ASN A 90 -0.07 -9.26 -4.91
CA ASN A 90 -1.21 -8.81 -5.69
C ASN A 90 -1.66 -7.39 -5.31
N LEU A 91 -1.62 -7.05 -4.03
CA LEU A 91 -1.97 -5.72 -3.54
C LEU A 91 -0.98 -4.67 -4.04
N GLU A 92 0.32 -4.96 -3.96
CA GLU A 92 1.38 -4.05 -4.43
C GLU A 92 1.22 -3.73 -5.91
N VAL A 93 1.03 -4.77 -6.75
CA VAL A 93 0.82 -4.56 -8.18
C VAL A 93 -0.46 -3.78 -8.46
N LEU A 94 -1.54 -4.05 -7.73
CA LEU A 94 -2.78 -3.30 -7.90
C LEU A 94 -2.62 -1.82 -7.52
N GLN A 95 -1.87 -1.51 -6.45
CA GLN A 95 -1.54 -0.12 -6.07
C GLN A 95 -0.71 0.59 -7.16
N LEU A 96 0.25 -0.11 -7.76
CA LEU A 96 1.02 0.43 -8.89
C LEU A 96 0.12 0.73 -10.08
N VAL A 97 -0.75 -0.21 -10.44
CA VAL A 97 -1.71 -0.04 -11.53
C VAL A 97 -2.64 1.15 -11.28
N TYR A 98 -3.22 1.28 -10.07
CA TYR A 98 -4.05 2.43 -9.71
C TYR A 98 -3.32 3.76 -9.91
N ASN A 99 -2.10 3.87 -9.36
CA ASN A 99 -1.30 5.10 -9.45
C ASN A 99 -0.96 5.48 -10.90
N LEU A 100 -0.85 4.48 -11.80
CA LEU A 100 -0.63 4.74 -13.21
C LEU A 100 -1.85 5.35 -13.88
N TYR A 101 -3.03 4.83 -13.59
CA TYR A 101 -4.27 5.38 -14.12
C TYR A 101 -4.53 6.80 -13.61
N GLU A 102 -4.38 7.06 -12.32
CA GLU A 102 -4.49 8.41 -11.74
C GLU A 102 -3.54 9.41 -12.44
N LYS A 103 -2.25 9.06 -12.55
CA LYS A 103 -1.26 9.91 -13.25
C LYS A 103 -1.63 10.14 -14.71
N ARG A 104 -2.32 9.20 -15.35
CA ARG A 104 -2.74 9.28 -16.75
C ARG A 104 -3.96 10.17 -16.92
N GLU A 105 -4.95 10.07 -16.04
CA GLU A 105 -6.10 10.99 -16.00
C GLU A 105 -5.64 12.44 -15.81
N VAL A 106 -4.69 12.70 -14.90
CA VAL A 106 -4.10 14.03 -14.69
C VAL A 106 -3.42 14.58 -15.95
N LYS A 107 -2.74 13.72 -16.71
CA LYS A 107 -2.09 14.11 -17.99
C LYS A 107 -3.09 14.36 -19.11
N ARG A 108 -4.18 13.57 -19.21
CA ARG A 108 -5.22 13.75 -20.24
C ARG A 108 -6.07 15.00 -20.00
N ASN A 109 -6.32 15.33 -18.73
CA ASN A 109 -7.20 16.43 -18.36
C ASN A 109 -6.48 17.78 -18.22
N GLY A 110 -5.20 17.88 -18.63
CA GLY A 110 -4.45 19.14 -18.68
C GLY A 110 -4.46 19.92 -17.36
N SER A 111 -3.67 19.47 -16.37
CA SER A 111 -3.32 20.21 -15.14
C SER A 111 -4.39 21.18 -14.61
N VAL A 112 -5.42 20.65 -13.95
CA VAL A 112 -6.14 21.38 -12.88
C VAL A 112 -6.56 20.37 -11.82
N THR A 113 -6.41 20.76 -10.55
CA THR A 113 -6.89 20.16 -9.30
C THR A 113 -6.02 19.08 -8.66
N THR A 114 -5.00 19.55 -7.92
CA THR A 114 -4.83 19.14 -6.52
C THR A 114 -6.21 19.18 -5.87
N VAL A 115 -6.80 18.04 -5.53
CA VAL A 115 -8.07 18.00 -4.80
C VAL A 115 -7.79 18.40 -3.34
N MET A 116 -7.58 19.70 -3.15
CA MET A 116 -7.95 20.37 -1.91
C MET A 116 -9.43 20.71 -2.03
N ASN A 117 -10.20 20.22 -1.06
CA ASN A 117 -11.65 20.29 -1.02
C ASN A 117 -12.08 21.72 -0.61
N GLU A 118 -11.99 22.69 -1.52
CA GLU A 118 -12.44 24.06 -1.27
C GLU A 118 -13.94 24.22 -1.59
N LYS A 119 -14.78 24.07 -0.57
CA LYS A 119 -16.15 24.59 -0.59
C LYS A 119 -16.10 26.11 -0.38
N LYS A 120 -16.61 26.84 -1.38
CA LYS A 120 -16.84 28.30 -1.39
C LYS A 120 -17.33 28.82 -0.03
N SER A 121 -16.54 29.68 0.58
CA SER A 121 -16.93 30.45 1.78
C SER A 121 -17.33 31.88 1.40
N ARG A 122 -18.47 32.32 1.95
CA ARG A 122 -18.88 33.74 2.02
C ARG A 122 -17.94 34.48 3.00
N PRO A 123 -17.81 35.81 2.91
CA PRO A 123 -16.82 36.53 3.71
C PRO A 123 -17.34 36.70 5.14
N ILE A 124 -16.58 36.20 6.12
CA ILE A 124 -16.76 36.54 7.54
C ILE A 124 -15.38 36.83 8.13
N ASN A 125 -15.36 37.86 8.98
CA ASN A 125 -14.22 38.63 9.47
C ASN A 125 -13.01 37.82 10.01
N ARG A 126 -11.85 38.39 9.69
CA ARG A 126 -10.49 38.05 10.12
C ARG A 126 -10.39 37.99 11.65
N VAL A 127 -9.97 36.83 12.18
CA VAL A 127 -9.32 36.70 13.49
C VAL A 127 -7.94 36.10 13.24
N GLU A 128 -6.90 36.81 13.69
CA GLU A 128 -5.50 36.39 13.53
C GLU A 128 -5.22 35.14 14.38
N LEU A 129 -5.00 34.01 13.72
CA LEU A 129 -4.53 32.76 14.33
C LEU A 129 -3.15 32.43 13.75
N LYS A 130 -2.23 32.02 14.63
CA LYS A 130 -0.83 31.71 14.30
C LYS A 130 -0.72 30.66 13.20
N ASP A 131 0.13 30.94 12.22
CA ASP A 131 0.30 30.24 10.94
C ASP A 131 0.61 28.72 11.08
N PRO A 132 -0.29 27.81 10.71
CA PRO A 132 -0.07 26.35 10.75
C PRO A 132 0.80 25.81 9.60
N HIS A 133 1.12 26.65 8.62
CA HIS A 133 1.74 26.21 7.36
C HIS A 133 3.24 25.85 7.46
N LYS A 134 3.92 26.21 8.55
CA LYS A 134 5.33 25.86 8.77
C LYS A 134 5.51 24.41 9.24
N ASP A 135 4.59 23.93 10.07
CA ASP A 135 4.64 22.61 10.73
C ASP A 135 4.40 21.44 9.75
N VAL A 136 3.49 21.65 8.78
CA VAL A 136 3.17 20.64 7.77
C VAL A 136 4.34 20.40 6.80
N SER A 137 5.11 21.45 6.48
CA SER A 137 6.28 21.32 5.60
C SER A 137 7.43 20.56 6.26
N GLU A 138 7.65 20.78 7.57
CA GLU A 138 8.63 20.02 8.36
C GLU A 138 8.24 18.55 8.53
N LEU A 139 6.95 18.27 8.79
CA LEU A 139 6.45 16.89 8.84
C LEU A 139 6.61 16.15 7.51
N HIS A 140 6.39 16.81 6.37
CA HIS A 140 6.57 16.20 5.06
C HIS A 140 8.04 15.84 4.80
N LYS A 141 8.97 16.74 5.14
CA LYS A 141 10.41 16.46 5.04
C LYS A 141 10.82 15.29 5.94
N GLN A 142 10.33 15.24 7.18
CA GLN A 142 10.60 14.12 8.08
C GLN A 142 10.07 12.79 7.53
N ASN A 143 8.87 12.77 6.96
CA ASN A 143 8.30 11.57 6.34
C ASN A 143 9.06 11.12 5.08
N GLU A 144 9.55 12.05 4.26
CA GLU A 144 10.40 11.73 3.11
C GLU A 144 11.74 11.13 3.55
N GLU A 145 12.36 11.70 4.58
CA GLU A 145 13.59 11.18 5.19
C GLU A 145 13.38 9.76 5.75
N LEU A 146 12.27 9.54 6.47
CA LEU A 146 11.94 8.23 7.05
C LEU A 146 11.69 7.18 5.96
N ASN A 147 11.02 7.56 4.87
CA ASN A 147 10.78 6.67 3.74
C ASN A 147 12.09 6.28 3.04
N LYS A 148 12.99 7.24 2.84
CA LYS A 148 14.32 6.98 2.28
C LYS A 148 15.13 6.02 3.17
N GLN A 149 15.11 6.23 4.49
CA GLN A 149 15.75 5.32 5.44
C GLN A 149 15.15 3.91 5.39
N ASN A 150 13.82 3.79 5.23
CA ASN A 150 13.15 2.51 5.09
C ASN A 150 13.51 1.79 3.78
N GLU A 151 13.63 2.52 2.66
CA GLU A 151 14.07 1.96 1.38
C GLU A 151 15.52 1.45 1.45
N GLU A 152 16.42 2.20 2.07
CA GLU A 152 17.81 1.79 2.31
C GLU A 152 17.89 0.52 3.19
N LEU A 153 17.09 0.48 4.26
CA LEU A 153 16.96 -0.70 5.12
C LEU A 153 16.41 -1.92 4.37
N LEU A 154 15.45 -1.72 3.48
CA LEU A 154 14.88 -2.78 2.65
C LEU A 154 15.95 -3.36 1.72
N MET A 155 16.68 -2.49 1.03
CA MET A 155 17.76 -2.87 0.12
C MET A 155 18.90 -3.60 0.86
N GLN A 156 19.20 -3.18 2.09
CA GLN A 156 20.19 -3.85 2.94
C GLN A 156 19.72 -5.24 3.39
N ASN A 157 18.42 -5.39 3.71
CA ASN A 157 17.85 -6.70 4.05
C ASN A 157 17.84 -7.64 2.84
N GLU A 158 17.52 -7.16 1.64
CA GLU A 158 17.57 -7.97 0.41
C GLU A 158 18.98 -8.45 0.09
N LYS A 159 19.99 -7.57 0.22
CA LYS A 159 21.41 -7.95 0.09
C LYS A 159 21.79 -9.01 1.11
N SER A 160 21.42 -8.82 2.38
CA SER A 160 21.71 -9.79 3.45
C SER A 160 21.06 -11.14 3.19
N LEU A 161 19.83 -11.16 2.66
CA LEU A 161 19.11 -12.39 2.31
C LEU A 161 19.75 -13.10 1.11
N SER A 162 20.20 -12.35 0.11
CA SER A 162 20.93 -12.89 -1.04
C SER A 162 22.26 -13.51 -0.63
N GLU A 163 23.03 -12.81 0.22
CA GLU A 163 24.27 -13.31 0.80
C GLU A 163 24.03 -14.62 1.57
N LEU A 164 23.02 -14.64 2.44
CA LEU A 164 22.68 -15.80 3.26
C LEU A 164 22.28 -17.01 2.40
N ASN A 165 21.52 -16.80 1.32
CA ASN A 165 21.19 -17.85 0.36
C ASN A 165 22.43 -18.36 -0.41
N ARG A 166 23.36 -17.47 -0.77
CA ARG A 166 24.64 -17.85 -1.39
C ARG A 166 25.45 -18.76 -0.45
N LEU A 167 25.58 -18.37 0.81
CA LEU A 167 26.31 -19.14 1.82
C LEU A 167 25.66 -20.50 2.09
N ARG A 168 24.32 -20.57 2.14
CA ARG A 168 23.58 -21.84 2.25
C ARG A 168 23.85 -22.78 1.08
N TYR A 169 23.94 -22.25 -0.14
CA TYR A 169 24.25 -23.04 -1.33
C TYR A 169 25.70 -23.55 -1.32
N GLN A 170 26.64 -22.73 -0.85
CA GLN A 170 28.05 -23.13 -0.67
C GLN A 170 28.22 -24.23 0.40
N LEU A 171 27.52 -24.11 1.54
CA LEU A 171 27.49 -25.16 2.57
C LEU A 171 26.93 -26.48 2.03
N ALA A 172 25.87 -26.43 1.22
CA ALA A 172 25.24 -27.62 0.64
C ALA A 172 26.15 -28.36 -0.35
N GLN A 173 27.18 -27.70 -0.91
CA GLN A 173 28.13 -28.30 -1.85
C GLN A 173 29.33 -29.00 -1.18
N GLY A 174 29.36 -29.13 0.15
CA GLY A 174 30.20 -30.11 0.83
C GLY A 174 31.72 -29.88 0.71
N LYS A 175 32.17 -28.62 0.69
CA LYS A 175 33.57 -28.25 0.92
C LYS A 175 33.62 -27.16 1.97
N SER A 176 33.82 -27.52 3.22
CA SER A 176 34.08 -26.51 4.24
C SER A 176 34.92 -27.10 5.36
N SER A 177 36.09 -26.51 5.58
CA SER A 177 36.92 -26.77 6.76
C SER A 177 36.11 -26.51 8.03
N THR A 178 36.40 -27.21 9.13
CA THR A 178 35.76 -26.99 10.44
C THR A 178 35.72 -25.49 10.83
N ASP A 179 36.73 -24.72 10.44
CA ASP A 179 36.83 -23.28 10.69
C ASP A 179 35.79 -22.43 9.94
N GLU A 180 35.41 -22.83 8.72
CA GLU A 180 34.40 -22.12 7.92
C GLU A 180 32.99 -22.38 8.47
N ILE A 181 32.72 -23.59 8.98
CA ILE A 181 31.45 -23.93 9.61
C ILE A 181 31.23 -23.07 10.87
N ASP A 182 32.28 -22.87 11.68
CA ASP A 182 32.22 -22.04 12.88
C ASP A 182 32.04 -20.55 12.53
N LEU A 183 32.68 -20.07 11.46
CA LEU A 183 32.44 -18.72 10.94
C LEU A 183 30.97 -18.51 10.52
N TYR A 184 30.38 -19.47 9.81
CA TYR A 184 28.98 -19.39 9.39
C TYR A 184 28.01 -19.45 10.56
N ARG A 185 28.30 -20.24 11.62
CA ARG A 185 27.48 -20.22 12.84
C ARG A 185 27.51 -18.85 13.52
N THR A 186 28.68 -18.24 13.64
CA THR A 186 28.80 -16.90 14.23
C THR A 186 28.02 -15.86 13.42
N MET A 187 28.13 -15.88 12.09
CA MET A 187 27.36 -14.98 11.22
C MET A 187 25.84 -15.21 11.33
N LEU A 188 25.41 -16.47 11.44
CA LEU A 188 23.99 -16.81 11.60
C LEU A 188 23.45 -16.28 12.94
N GLU A 189 24.22 -16.44 14.02
CA GLU A 189 23.80 -16.00 15.35
C GLU A 189 23.79 -14.46 15.46
N GLU A 190 24.75 -13.77 14.84
CA GLU A 190 24.70 -12.30 14.72
C GLU A 190 23.48 -11.83 13.93
N THR A 191 23.16 -12.50 12.81
CA THR A 191 22.01 -12.14 11.97
C THR A 191 20.71 -12.37 12.72
N LYS A 192 20.61 -13.49 13.44
CA LYS A 192 19.46 -13.80 14.31
C LYS A 192 19.32 -12.76 15.43
N LYS A 193 20.42 -12.35 16.06
CA LYS A 193 20.41 -11.28 17.09
C LYS A 193 19.95 -9.93 16.51
N LYS A 194 20.45 -9.54 15.34
CA LYS A 194 20.03 -8.32 14.63
C LYS A 194 18.55 -8.37 14.25
N CYS A 195 18.07 -9.53 13.81
CA CYS A 195 16.66 -9.75 13.50
C CYS A 195 15.77 -9.62 14.76
N GLY A 196 16.17 -10.27 15.86
CA GLY A 196 15.48 -10.19 17.14
C GLY A 196 15.33 -8.75 17.65
N ALA A 197 16.41 -7.96 17.60
CA ALA A 197 16.38 -6.55 17.99
C ALA A 197 15.41 -5.71 17.13
N LYS A 198 15.29 -6.00 15.83
CA LYS A 198 14.31 -5.34 14.95
C LYS A 198 12.88 -5.72 15.33
N VAL A 199 12.62 -6.99 15.63
CA VAL A 199 11.30 -7.47 16.07
C VAL A 199 10.88 -6.78 17.37
N GLU A 200 11.77 -6.70 18.36
CA GLU A 200 11.50 -6.00 19.62
C GLU A 200 11.19 -4.52 19.40
N LYS A 201 11.98 -3.85 18.55
CA LYS A 201 11.75 -2.44 18.20
C LYS A 201 10.37 -2.24 17.55
N TYR A 202 9.98 -3.08 16.61
CA TYR A 202 8.66 -2.98 15.97
C TYR A 202 7.52 -3.32 16.92
N ALA A 203 7.69 -4.30 17.80
CA ALA A 203 6.72 -4.62 18.84
C ALA A 203 6.49 -3.41 19.77
N ALA A 204 7.55 -2.75 20.20
CA ALA A 204 7.45 -1.53 21.02
C ALA A 204 6.74 -0.39 20.28
N SER A 205 7.06 -0.15 19.00
CA SER A 205 6.36 0.84 18.18
C SER A 205 4.88 0.51 18.01
N PHE A 206 4.53 -0.76 17.81
CA PHE A 206 3.15 -1.20 17.66
C PHE A 206 2.33 -0.91 18.92
N ILE A 207 2.86 -1.25 20.10
CA ILE A 207 2.22 -0.94 21.39
C ILE A 207 1.99 0.57 21.54
N LYS A 208 2.95 1.40 21.11
CA LYS A 208 2.80 2.86 21.15
C LYS A 208 1.65 3.32 20.26
N PHE A 209 1.55 2.83 19.03
CA PHE A 209 0.44 3.17 18.12
C PHE A 209 -0.91 2.68 18.64
N GLU A 210 -0.97 1.48 19.21
CA GLU A 210 -2.19 0.94 19.80
C GLU A 210 -2.68 1.83 20.95
N ASN A 211 -1.78 2.24 21.85
CA ASN A 211 -2.08 3.18 22.92
C ASN A 211 -2.57 4.53 22.40
N GLU A 212 -1.95 5.04 21.33
CA GLU A 212 -2.35 6.31 20.71
C GLU A 212 -3.74 6.20 20.04
N ILE A 213 -4.03 5.09 19.37
CA ILE A 213 -5.36 4.78 18.82
C ILE A 213 -6.40 4.75 19.95
N HIS A 214 -6.11 4.03 21.04
CA HIS A 214 -7.01 3.98 22.19
C HIS A 214 -7.23 5.35 22.83
N PHE A 215 -6.19 6.18 22.92
CA PHE A 215 -6.31 7.53 23.43
C PHE A 215 -7.28 8.37 22.60
N TYR A 216 -7.11 8.41 21.27
CA TYR A 216 -8.00 9.18 20.40
C TYR A 216 -9.40 8.60 20.35
N TYR A 217 -9.54 7.27 20.38
CA TYR A 217 -10.84 6.62 20.48
C TYR A 217 -11.59 7.04 21.75
N ASN A 218 -10.94 7.00 22.90
CA ASN A 218 -11.54 7.41 24.18
C ASN A 218 -11.94 8.89 24.14
N LYS A 219 -11.12 9.76 23.56
CA LYS A 219 -11.47 11.18 23.37
C LYS A 219 -12.66 11.37 22.46
N LEU A 220 -12.76 10.61 21.37
CA LEU A 220 -13.90 10.64 20.45
C LEU A 220 -15.19 10.22 21.16
N VAL A 221 -15.13 9.17 21.99
CA VAL A 221 -16.26 8.69 22.79
C VAL A 221 -16.71 9.75 23.81
N GLU A 222 -15.78 10.43 24.47
CA GLU A 222 -16.10 11.54 25.38
C GLU A 222 -16.82 12.69 24.63
N VAL A 223 -16.31 13.07 23.47
CA VAL A 223 -16.93 14.10 22.61
C VAL A 223 -18.32 13.67 22.15
N GLU A 224 -18.48 12.42 21.72
CA GLU A 224 -19.77 11.87 21.32
C GLU A 224 -20.79 11.92 22.48
N LYS A 225 -20.35 11.56 23.70
CA LYS A 225 -21.18 11.64 24.90
C LYS A 225 -21.63 13.07 25.18
N LEU A 226 -20.71 14.05 25.10
CA LEU A 226 -21.03 15.47 25.26
C LEU A 226 -22.05 15.93 24.21
N ILE A 227 -21.87 15.54 22.94
CA ILE A 227 -22.81 15.88 21.86
C ILE A 227 -24.20 15.28 22.15
N LYS A 228 -24.27 14.02 22.59
CA LYS A 228 -25.56 13.35 22.85
C LYS A 228 -26.30 13.92 24.05
N VAL A 229 -25.58 14.22 25.13
CA VAL A 229 -26.15 14.58 26.44
C VAL A 229 -26.34 16.09 26.60
N GLU A 230 -25.37 16.89 26.16
CA GLU A 230 -25.33 18.33 26.47
C GLU A 230 -25.76 19.22 25.31
N MET A 231 -25.81 18.73 24.07
CA MET A 231 -26.28 19.52 22.93
C MET A 231 -27.77 19.32 22.66
N ASP A 232 -28.46 20.45 22.43
CA ASP A 232 -29.85 20.47 21.98
C ASP A 232 -30.02 19.81 20.61
N ASP A 233 -31.20 19.24 20.38
CA ASP A 233 -31.55 18.61 19.12
C ASP A 233 -31.75 19.65 18.00
N GLY A 234 -30.66 19.96 17.31
CA GLY A 234 -30.61 20.90 16.18
C GLY A 234 -29.85 20.36 14.97
N ASP A 235 -29.85 21.14 13.89
CA ASP A 235 -29.13 20.81 12.64
C ASP A 235 -27.63 20.55 12.87
N LEU A 236 -27.01 21.29 13.80
CA LEU A 236 -25.59 21.14 14.12
C LEU A 236 -25.29 19.78 14.77
N LYS A 237 -26.11 19.35 15.75
CA LYS A 237 -25.99 18.03 16.40
C LYS A 237 -26.14 16.91 15.39
N ARG A 238 -27.14 16.99 14.50
CA ARG A 238 -27.33 16.03 13.41
C ARG A 238 -26.10 15.93 12.50
N ARG A 239 -25.55 17.05 12.04
CA ARG A 239 -24.34 17.07 11.19
C ARG A 239 -23.10 16.52 11.91
N LEU A 240 -22.94 16.79 13.20
CA LEU A 240 -21.82 16.26 13.99
C LEU A 240 -21.93 14.75 14.21
N LEU A 241 -23.13 14.25 14.51
CA LEU A 241 -23.37 12.81 14.63
C LEU A 241 -23.23 12.12 13.26
N GLU A 242 -23.75 12.69 12.18
CA GLU A 242 -23.50 12.22 10.81
C GLU A 242 -22.00 12.12 10.54
N LEU A 243 -21.21 13.15 10.87
CA LEU A 243 -19.75 13.15 10.68
C LEU A 243 -19.07 12.00 11.46
N LEU A 244 -19.50 11.73 12.69
CA LEU A 244 -18.93 10.68 13.55
C LEU A 244 -19.31 9.27 13.08
N TYR A 245 -20.48 9.10 12.47
CA TYR A 245 -21.02 7.81 12.02
C TYR A 245 -21.06 7.64 10.50
N THR A 246 -20.42 8.52 9.74
CA THR A 246 -20.31 8.33 8.30
C THR A 246 -19.41 7.12 8.06
N ASP A 247 -20.00 6.02 7.58
CA ASP A 247 -19.23 4.88 7.10
C ASP A 247 -18.34 5.36 5.94
N LYS A 248 -17.03 5.14 6.08
CA LYS A 248 -16.04 5.34 5.02
C LYS A 248 -15.95 4.14 4.10
#